data_AF-A0A537J3T4-F1
#
_entry.id   AF-A0A537J3T4-F1
#
_cell.length_a   1.000
_cell.length_b   1.000
_cell.length_c   1.000
_cell.angle_alpha   90.00
_cell.angle_beta   90.00
_cell.angle_gamma   90.00
#
_symmetry.space_group_name_H-M   'P 1'
#
loop_
_entity.id
_entity.type
_entity.pdbx_description
1 polymer ?
#
loop_
_entity_poly.entity_id
_entity_poly.type
_entity_poly.pdbx_seq_one_letter_code
_entity_poly.pdbx_strand_id
1 'polypeptide(L)'
;NEREARFSLADQDTGVRPLAAQIHGAAECKVLILKLGDRGVLTCRSRDYVDYRSYFVIDSFAEKVVDSVGAGDALLAYATLAMVTDGSDVVASILGTFA
;
A
#
# COMPACT_ATOMS: atom_id res chain seq x y z
N ASN A 1 -3.68 -0.36 -6.36
CA ASN A 1 -4.23 -1.57 -5.71
C ASN A 1 -3.61 -2.82 -6.34
N GLU A 2 -3.87 -4.04 -5.84
CA GLU A 2 -3.25 -5.28 -6.38
C GLU A 2 -3.51 -5.47 -7.89
N ARG A 3 -4.74 -5.24 -8.34
CA ARG A 3 -5.12 -5.41 -9.76
C ARG A 3 -4.34 -4.45 -10.67
N GLU A 4 -4.21 -3.20 -10.28
CA GLU A 4 -3.41 -2.20 -11.00
C GLU A 4 -1.93 -2.57 -11.05
N ALA A 5 -1.36 -3.01 -9.92
CA ALA A 5 0.05 -3.41 -9.86
C ALA A 5 0.34 -4.60 -10.78
N ARG A 6 -0.54 -5.61 -10.77
CA ARG A 6 -0.46 -6.76 -11.68
C ARG A 6 -0.57 -6.36 -13.14
N PHE A 7 -1.50 -5.47 -13.46
CA PHE A 7 -1.65 -4.95 -14.81
C PHE A 7 -0.39 -4.20 -15.27
N SER A 8 0.18 -3.35 -14.41
CA SER A 8 1.41 -2.60 -14.71
C SER A 8 2.64 -3.47 -14.93
N LEU A 9 2.73 -4.62 -14.25
CA LEU A 9 3.86 -5.54 -14.36
C LEU A 9 3.64 -6.71 -15.32
N ALA A 10 2.47 -6.81 -15.95
CA ALA A 10 2.04 -7.99 -16.71
C ALA A 10 2.20 -9.30 -15.89
N ASP A 11 1.83 -9.25 -14.61
CA ASP A 11 2.05 -10.31 -13.61
C ASP A 11 0.71 -10.94 -13.18
N GLN A 12 0.57 -12.27 -13.31
CA GLN A 12 -0.65 -12.98 -12.90
C GLN A 12 -0.50 -13.82 -11.63
N ASP A 13 0.71 -14.32 -11.34
CA ASP A 13 0.90 -15.44 -10.40
C ASP A 13 1.78 -15.10 -9.20
N THR A 14 2.49 -13.96 -9.23
CA THR A 14 3.45 -13.63 -8.17
C THR A 14 2.72 -13.36 -6.86
N GLY A 15 3.27 -13.87 -5.77
CA GLY A 15 2.78 -13.57 -4.42
C GLY A 15 2.82 -12.07 -4.11
N VAL A 16 1.95 -11.61 -3.21
CA VAL A 16 1.75 -10.18 -2.95
C VAL A 16 3.03 -9.44 -2.53
N ARG A 17 3.88 -10.04 -1.69
CA ARG A 17 5.12 -9.38 -1.24
C ARG A 17 6.13 -9.23 -2.38
N PRO A 18 6.49 -10.28 -3.14
CA PRO A 18 7.36 -10.08 -4.30
C PRO A 18 6.75 -9.15 -5.38
N LEU A 19 5.42 -9.17 -5.58
CA LEU A 19 4.73 -8.22 -6.46
C LEU A 19 4.94 -6.77 -6.00
N ALA A 20 4.77 -6.51 -4.70
CA ALA A 20 4.98 -5.19 -4.10
C ALA A 20 6.44 -4.71 -4.24
N ALA A 21 7.41 -5.63 -4.08
CA ALA A 21 8.82 -5.31 -4.26
C ALA A 21 9.14 -4.95 -5.73
N GLN A 22 8.59 -5.70 -6.69
CA GLN A 22 8.79 -5.43 -8.12
C GLN A 22 8.20 -4.09 -8.54
N ILE A 23 6.95 -3.80 -8.17
CA ILE A 23 6.31 -2.52 -8.55
C ILE A 23 6.95 -1.34 -7.82
N HIS A 24 7.39 -1.51 -6.57
CA HIS A 24 8.16 -0.48 -5.85
C HIS A 24 9.47 -0.15 -6.58
N GLY A 25 10.19 -1.19 -7.05
CA GLY A 25 11.38 -1.02 -7.86
C GLY A 25 11.10 -0.32 -9.19
N ALA A 26 10.07 -0.77 -9.91
CA ALA A 26 9.70 -0.22 -11.22
C ALA A 26 9.14 1.21 -11.16
N ALA A 27 8.41 1.56 -10.10
CA ALA A 27 7.86 2.91 -9.89
C ALA A 27 8.93 3.91 -9.42
N GLU A 28 10.07 3.42 -8.94
CA GLU A 28 11.17 4.21 -8.37
C GLU A 28 10.75 5.17 -7.24
N CYS A 29 9.61 4.93 -6.60
CA CYS A 29 9.11 5.79 -5.54
C CYS A 29 9.85 5.56 -4.20
N LYS A 30 9.67 6.50 -3.26
CA LYS A 30 10.24 6.40 -1.90
C LYS A 30 9.39 5.51 -0.99
N VAL A 31 8.07 5.61 -1.15
CA VAL A 31 7.07 4.87 -0.38
C VAL A 31 6.03 4.37 -1.37
N LEU A 32 5.67 3.10 -1.24
CA LEU A 32 4.55 2.47 -1.96
C LEU A 32 3.55 1.97 -0.95
N ILE A 33 2.30 2.41 -1.02
CA ILE A 33 1.19 1.84 -0.26
C ILE A 33 0.34 0.99 -1.22
N LEU A 34 0.41 -0.32 -1.09
CA LEU A 34 -0.34 -1.27 -1.92
C LEU A 34 -1.60 -1.73 -1.19
N LYS A 35 -2.76 -1.24 -1.63
CA LYS A 35 -4.07 -1.70 -1.14
C LYS A 35 -4.39 -3.13 -1.59
N LEU A 36 -4.77 -3.98 -0.62
CA LEU A 36 -5.04 -5.41 -0.76
C LEU A 36 -6.49 -5.80 -0.43
N GLY A 37 -7.41 -4.82 -0.44
CA GLY A 37 -8.83 -5.06 -0.16
C GLY A 37 -9.08 -5.25 1.33
N ASP A 38 -9.80 -6.32 1.67
CA ASP A 38 -10.10 -6.75 3.04
C ASP A 38 -8.87 -7.17 3.85
N ARG A 39 -7.75 -7.46 3.18
CA ARG A 39 -6.44 -7.71 3.81
C ARG A 39 -5.68 -6.44 4.22
N GLY A 40 -6.27 -5.25 4.02
CA GLY A 40 -5.67 -3.97 4.37
C GLY A 40 -4.61 -3.50 3.35
N VAL A 41 -3.43 -3.11 3.82
CA VAL A 41 -2.35 -2.57 2.97
C VAL A 41 -1.00 -3.20 3.27
N LEU A 42 -0.16 -3.27 2.23
CA LEU A 42 1.28 -3.54 2.35
C LEU A 42 2.03 -2.26 1.95
N THR A 43 2.84 -1.74 2.85
CA THR A 43 3.65 -0.53 2.58
C THR A 43 5.12 -0.88 2.42
N CYS A 44 5.74 -0.49 1.31
CA CYS A 44 7.18 -0.56 1.08
C CYS A 44 7.83 0.81 1.31
N ARG A 45 9.01 0.83 1.94
CA ARG A 45 9.75 2.05 2.30
C ARG A 45 11.24 2.01 1.92
N SER A 46 11.73 0.87 1.45
CA SER A 46 13.12 0.67 1.02
C SER A 46 13.17 -0.18 -0.25
N ARG A 47 14.18 0.07 -1.08
CA ARG A 47 14.47 -0.74 -2.28
C ARG A 47 15.19 -2.04 -1.96
N ASP A 48 15.74 -2.18 -0.76
CA ASP A 48 16.35 -3.43 -0.30
C ASP A 48 15.27 -4.43 0.12
N TYR A 49 14.73 -5.16 -0.86
CA TYR A 49 13.64 -6.14 -0.65
C TYR A 49 14.02 -7.33 0.24
N VAL A 50 15.32 -7.52 0.52
CA VAL A 50 15.84 -8.59 1.40
C VAL A 50 15.73 -8.17 2.87
N ASP A 51 15.80 -6.88 3.17
CA ASP A 51 15.63 -6.35 4.52
C ASP A 51 14.18 -6.56 5.01
N TYR A 52 14.02 -7.15 6.19
CA TYR A 52 12.72 -7.31 6.85
C TYR A 52 12.04 -5.97 7.18
N ARG A 53 12.80 -4.88 7.29
CA ARG A 53 12.28 -3.52 7.53
C ARG A 53 11.87 -2.79 6.25
N SER A 54 12.09 -3.39 5.08
CA SER A 54 11.77 -2.78 3.78
C SER A 54 10.28 -2.62 3.54
N TYR A 55 9.45 -3.36 4.28
CA TYR A 55 8.00 -3.29 4.20
C TYR A 55 7.33 -3.56 5.56
N PHE A 56 6.05 -3.23 5.64
CA PHE A 56 5.17 -3.59 6.73
C PHE A 56 3.74 -3.77 6.23
N VAL A 57 2.91 -4.48 7.00
CA VAL A 57 1.51 -4.74 6.68
C VAL A 57 0.64 -4.13 7.77
N ILE A 58 -0.49 -3.56 7.36
CA ILE A 58 -1.55 -3.11 8.27
C ILE A 58 -2.83 -3.80 7.79
N ASP A 59 -3.44 -4.58 8.66
CA ASP A 59 -4.70 -5.26 8.37
C ASP A 59 -5.84 -4.23 8.21
N SER A 60 -6.91 -4.62 7.52
CA SER A 60 -8.10 -3.79 7.41
C SER A 60 -8.71 -3.55 8.79
N PHE A 61 -9.02 -2.30 9.11
CA PHE A 61 -9.80 -1.95 10.30
C PHE A 61 -11.31 -2.18 10.12
N ALA A 62 -11.76 -2.37 8.87
CA ALA A 62 -13.17 -2.57 8.56
C ALA A 62 -13.56 -4.05 8.76
N GLU A 63 -14.35 -4.33 9.78
CA GLU A 63 -14.95 -5.66 10.02
C GLU A 63 -16.10 -5.96 9.05
N LYS A 64 -16.82 -4.92 8.61
CA LYS A 64 -17.97 -5.04 7.71
C LYS A 64 -17.94 -3.95 6.66
N VAL A 65 -17.68 -4.34 5.42
CA VAL A 65 -17.73 -3.44 4.25
C VAL A 65 -19.15 -3.43 3.68
N VAL A 66 -19.83 -2.29 3.76
CA VAL A 66 -21.17 -2.09 3.18
C VAL A 66 -21.07 -1.58 1.73
N ASP A 67 -20.16 -0.63 1.50
CA ASP A 67 -19.81 -0.09 0.19
C ASP A 67 -18.32 0.27 0.19
N SER A 68 -17.60 -0.12 -0.86
CA SER A 68 -16.16 0.13 -1.02
C SER A 68 -15.84 1.25 -2.01
N VAL A 69 -16.86 1.87 -2.63
CA VAL A 69 -16.68 2.97 -3.57
C VAL A 69 -15.99 4.14 -2.87
N GLY A 70 -14.96 4.70 -3.51
CA GLY A 70 -14.19 5.83 -2.97
C GLY A 70 -13.13 5.48 -1.92
N ALA A 71 -13.08 4.24 -1.42
CA ALA A 71 -12.08 3.83 -0.42
C ALA A 71 -10.63 3.85 -0.94
N GLY A 72 -10.41 4.01 -2.25
CA GLY A 72 -9.07 4.28 -2.81
C GLY A 72 -8.69 5.75 -2.69
N ASP A 73 -9.61 6.63 -3.06
CA ASP A 73 -9.42 8.08 -3.00
C ASP A 73 -9.29 8.57 -1.57
N ALA A 74 -10.09 8.01 -0.65
CA ALA A 74 -10.04 8.33 0.77
C ALA A 74 -8.69 7.93 1.38
N LEU A 75 -8.18 6.73 1.06
CA LEU A 75 -6.84 6.28 1.44
C LEU A 75 -5.76 7.24 0.96
N LEU A 76 -5.80 7.63 -0.31
CA LEU A 76 -4.83 8.56 -0.89
C LEU A 76 -4.89 9.94 -0.23
N ALA A 77 -6.09 10.47 0.02
CA ALA A 77 -6.27 11.76 0.67
C ALA A 77 -5.68 11.78 2.09
N TYR A 78 -6.02 10.78 2.91
CA TYR A 78 -5.55 10.70 4.30
C TYR A 78 -4.04 10.44 4.37
N ALA A 79 -3.52 9.48 3.57
CA ALA A 79 -2.10 9.19 3.54
C ALA A 79 -1.28 10.40 3.05
N THR A 80 -1.78 11.14 2.05
CA THR A 80 -1.10 12.34 1.55
C THR A 80 -1.06 13.44 2.61
N LEU A 81 -2.19 13.71 3.28
CA LEU A 81 -2.23 14.73 4.32
C LEU A 81 -1.27 14.40 5.46
N ALA A 82 -1.30 13.15 5.95
CA ALA A 82 -0.40 12.66 6.98
C ALA A 82 1.08 12.81 6.58
N MET A 83 1.43 12.38 5.36
CA MET A 83 2.79 12.48 4.82
C MET A 83 3.26 13.93 4.71
N VAL A 84 2.38 14.86 4.31
CA VAL A 84 2.70 16.30 4.23
C VAL A 84 2.91 16.91 5.62
N THR A 85 2.18 16.43 6.64
CA THR A 85 2.24 17.00 7.99
C THR A 85 3.42 16.52 8.83
N ASP A 86 3.76 15.23 8.82
CA ASP A 86 4.79 14.66 9.70
C ASP A 86 5.92 13.92 8.93
N GLY A 87 5.68 13.55 7.67
CA GLY A 87 6.66 12.84 6.84
C GLY A 87 6.87 11.37 7.22
N SER A 88 6.08 10.83 8.15
CA SER A 88 6.15 9.42 8.55
C SER A 88 5.32 8.55 7.62
N ASP A 89 5.99 7.63 6.95
CA ASP A 89 5.37 6.56 6.17
C ASP A 89 4.46 5.66 7.02
N VAL A 90 4.80 5.45 8.29
CA VAL A 90 3.97 4.67 9.22
C VAL A 90 2.65 5.38 9.51
N VAL A 91 2.70 6.66 9.88
CA VAL A 91 1.49 7.44 10.20
C VAL A 91 0.60 7.56 8.96
N ALA A 92 1.20 7.83 7.80
CA ALA A 92 0.49 7.89 6.53
C ALA A 92 -0.22 6.59 6.18
N SER A 93 0.45 5.43 6.33
CA SER A 93 -0.17 4.14 6.06
C SER A 93 -1.27 3.77 7.04
N ILE A 94 -1.11 4.08 8.34
CA ILE A 94 -2.15 3.85 9.34
C ILE A 94 -3.39 4.69 9.01
N LEU A 95 -3.22 6.00 8.85
CA LEU A 95 -4.34 6.91 8.58
C LEU A 95 -4.99 6.64 7.21
N GLY A 96 -4.20 6.25 6.20
CA GLY A 96 -4.74 5.84 4.90
C GLY A 96 -5.55 4.54 4.96
N THR A 97 -5.20 3.60 5.86
CA THR A 97 -5.91 2.32 5.99
C THR A 97 -7.22 2.44 6.78
N PHE A 98 -7.38 3.49 7.58
CA PHE A 98 -8.64 3.79 8.28
C PHE A 98 -9.79 4.21 7.34
N ALA A 99 -9.47 4.59 6.10
CA ALA A 99 -10.37 5.25 5.18
C ALA A 99 -11.19 4.30 4.29
#